data_AF-A0A4E0RBJ8-F1
#
_entry.id   AF-A0A4E0RBJ8-F1
#
_cell.length_a   1.000
_cell.length_b   1.000
_cell.length_c   1.000
_cell.angle_alpha   90.00
_cell.angle_beta   90.00
_cell.angle_gamma   90.00
#
_symmetry.space_group_name_H-M   'P 1'
#
loop_
_entity.id
_entity.type
_entity.pdbx_description
1 polymer ?
#
loop_
_entity_poly.entity_id
_entity_poly.type
_entity_poly.pdbx_seq_one_letter_code
_entity_poly.pdbx_strand_id
1 'polypeptide(L)'
;MVAFNFRGYELVNMGPTAEEKFLTNYVLERSDGILPLYGFPSWFLTSACVIPSYLIAWFLVFVIAISGHRSFGLILYGLAPMATILLTITVIAVGVNYANAANQLDLYANRFYATFSTIVPVDRSARDQFEVRPLIWGWLSSFVHLSQALNLWTGIFPMLGKWSGTYGKRTYLGWIPLLVLWQLLIQLPVLLIMFAMASSYDPDYARCHLSTNWQAPFLIMSHVFSKFSSDRLLAGCFFIALVICMLLSQSLLLLTSMRNFTDFVTPPNSASSRRQRCAYRTALSITVAILLLIGLPMVTRAGFYWIRLVDWYVDRMLVIVAPLQAIGYVVAYVKSGGRYIQKTLLRLGLIVGSAILISVSVAVYLWYLIAATEPSPDTNCPTYSRAPENDPIHSNFRFLGWSIAVGPVLLGLLLTVIAVAHRSCREKKSFFMILLWGDDRGPRYSNPYQPCLRMPS
;
A
#
# COMPACT_ATOMS: atom_id res chain seq x y z
N MET A 1 -36.26 11.59 20.11
CA MET A 1 -36.49 10.19 19.73
C MET A 1 -37.37 10.16 18.50
N VAL A 2 -36.79 10.03 17.31
CA VAL A 2 -37.55 9.74 16.09
C VAL A 2 -37.36 8.25 15.83
N ALA A 3 -38.43 7.48 16.02
CA ALA A 3 -38.43 6.05 15.77
C ALA A 3 -38.47 5.81 14.25
N PHE A 4 -37.33 5.43 13.67
CA PHE A 4 -37.28 4.94 12.31
C PHE A 4 -37.72 3.47 12.30
N ASN A 5 -38.81 3.20 11.60
CA ASN A 5 -39.41 1.88 11.46
C ASN A 5 -38.63 1.07 10.42
N PHE A 6 -37.60 0.34 10.85
CA PHE A 6 -36.82 -0.58 10.02
C PHE A 6 -37.59 -1.91 9.84
N ARG A 7 -38.65 -1.93 9.03
CA ARG A 7 -39.26 -3.21 8.61
C ARG A 7 -38.32 -3.94 7.65
N GLY A 8 -37.77 -5.06 8.11
CA GLY A 8 -37.02 -6.01 7.28
C GLY A 8 -35.51 -6.08 7.50
N TYR A 9 -34.97 -5.36 8.48
CA TYR A 9 -33.53 -5.38 8.79
C TYR A 9 -33.35 -6.07 10.14
N GLU A 10 -32.84 -7.31 10.14
CA GLU A 10 -32.21 -7.83 11.35
C GLU A 10 -30.98 -6.96 11.59
N LEU A 11 -31.10 -6.04 12.55
CA LEU A 11 -29.95 -5.36 13.13
C LEU A 11 -29.06 -6.45 13.70
N VAL A 12 -28.03 -6.81 12.94
CA VAL A 12 -26.96 -7.64 13.44
C VAL A 12 -26.34 -6.85 14.61
N ASN A 13 -26.70 -7.23 15.83
CA ASN A 13 -26.12 -6.73 17.07
C ASN A 13 -24.67 -7.24 17.17
N MET A 14 -23.80 -6.79 16.26
CA MET A 14 -22.38 -7.10 16.29
C MET A 14 -21.61 -5.82 16.58
N GLY A 15 -20.95 -5.84 17.73
CA GLY A 15 -20.09 -4.79 18.23
C GLY A 15 -20.37 -4.48 19.70
N PRO A 16 -19.47 -4.80 20.65
CA PRO A 16 -19.54 -4.33 22.04
C PRO A 16 -19.58 -2.79 22.18
N THR A 17 -19.03 -2.03 21.23
CA THR A 17 -18.92 -0.57 21.31
C THR A 17 -19.86 0.17 20.37
N ALA A 18 -20.20 1.42 20.73
CA ALA A 18 -21.09 2.26 19.92
C ALA A 18 -20.46 2.62 18.57
N GLU A 19 -19.14 2.77 18.53
CA GLU A 19 -18.37 3.11 17.33
C GLU A 19 -18.35 1.96 16.33
N GLU A 20 -18.24 0.72 16.82
CA GLU A 20 -18.30 -0.46 15.98
C GLU A 20 -19.68 -0.61 15.35
N LYS A 21 -20.74 -0.45 16.14
CA LYS A 21 -22.12 -0.43 15.63
C LYS A 21 -22.33 0.68 14.61
N PHE A 22 -21.75 1.85 14.82
CA PHE A 22 -21.81 2.95 13.87
C PHE A 22 -21.12 2.58 12.54
N LEU A 23 -19.92 2.01 12.59
CA LEU A 23 -19.19 1.61 11.38
C LEU A 23 -19.91 0.47 10.65
N THR A 24 -20.31 -0.59 11.35
CA THR A 24 -20.87 -1.80 10.74
C THR A 24 -22.28 -1.59 10.22
N ASN A 25 -23.16 -0.96 11.02
CA ASN A 25 -24.59 -0.87 10.71
C ASN A 25 -24.94 0.44 9.99
N TYR A 26 -24.23 1.54 10.25
CA TYR A 26 -24.60 2.84 9.69
C TYR A 26 -23.74 3.25 8.49
N VAL A 27 -22.41 3.07 8.56
CA VAL A 27 -21.51 3.45 7.46
C VAL A 27 -21.48 2.37 6.38
N LEU A 28 -21.28 1.11 6.78
CA LEU A 28 -21.13 -0.01 5.84
C LEU A 28 -22.46 -0.68 5.47
N GLU A 29 -23.49 -0.55 6.30
CA GLU A 29 -24.75 -1.33 6.21
C GLU A 29 -24.44 -2.81 5.91
N ARG A 30 -23.53 -3.39 6.68
CA ARG A 30 -22.88 -4.68 6.37
C ARG A 30 -23.90 -5.79 6.17
N SER A 31 -23.73 -6.59 5.12
CA SER A 31 -24.52 -7.80 4.87
C SER A 31 -24.07 -9.01 5.71
N ASP A 32 -24.94 -10.02 5.82
CA ASP A 32 -24.65 -11.27 6.52
C ASP A 32 -23.62 -12.15 5.82
N GLY A 33 -23.32 -11.90 4.55
CA GLY A 33 -22.32 -12.65 3.79
C GLY A 33 -21.86 -11.94 2.51
N ILE A 34 -20.91 -12.56 1.81
CA ILE A 34 -20.38 -12.09 0.51
C ILE A 34 -21.38 -12.27 -0.64
N LEU A 35 -22.31 -13.22 -0.50
CA LEU A 35 -23.39 -13.50 -1.44
C LEU A 35 -24.76 -13.46 -0.73
N PRO A 36 -25.82 -13.03 -1.43
CA PRO A 36 -25.82 -12.35 -2.75
C PRO A 36 -25.10 -10.98 -2.69
N LEU A 37 -24.74 -10.43 -3.85
CA LEU A 37 -24.38 -9.00 -3.95
C LEU A 37 -25.64 -8.20 -3.61
N TYR A 38 -25.90 -7.99 -2.33
CA TYR A 38 -26.90 -7.04 -1.89
C TYR A 38 -26.55 -5.69 -2.50
N GLY A 39 -27.58 -4.91 -2.85
CA GLY A 39 -27.42 -3.62 -3.50
C GLY A 39 -26.52 -2.66 -2.71
N PHE A 40 -26.33 -1.48 -3.28
CA PHE A 40 -25.58 -0.42 -2.61
C PHE A 40 -26.23 -0.05 -1.26
N PRO A 41 -25.43 0.45 -0.29
CA PRO A 41 -25.98 1.05 0.91
C PRO A 41 -27.01 2.14 0.54
N SER A 42 -28.05 2.30 1.34
CA SER A 42 -29.24 3.08 0.97
C SER A 42 -28.90 4.53 0.55
N TRP A 43 -29.12 4.87 -0.73
CA TRP A 43 -28.68 6.13 -1.36
C TRP A 43 -29.28 7.41 -0.75
N PHE A 44 -30.44 7.31 -0.10
CA PHE A 44 -31.22 8.44 0.42
C PHE A 44 -31.46 8.41 1.94
N LEU A 45 -31.20 7.28 2.60
CA LEU A 45 -31.48 7.09 4.04
C LEU A 45 -30.24 7.13 4.92
N THR A 46 -29.04 6.94 4.36
CA THR A 46 -27.78 7.12 5.10
C THR A 46 -27.09 8.42 4.73
N SER A 47 -26.71 9.19 5.74
CA SER A 47 -25.94 10.44 5.64
C SER A 47 -24.51 10.24 5.10
N ALA A 48 -24.14 9.03 4.68
CA ALA A 48 -22.76 8.61 4.44
C ALA A 48 -22.26 8.84 2.99
N CYS A 49 -23.11 9.22 2.03
CA CYS A 49 -22.73 9.62 0.66
C CYS A 49 -21.59 8.78 0.05
N VAL A 50 -21.65 7.44 0.17
CA VAL A 50 -20.51 6.55 -0.15
C VAL A 50 -20.18 6.55 -1.65
N ILE A 51 -21.18 6.53 -2.53
CA ILE A 51 -20.95 6.60 -3.99
C ILE A 51 -20.44 8.00 -4.41
N PRO A 52 -21.07 9.12 -4.00
CA PRO A 52 -20.52 10.45 -4.28
C PRO A 52 -19.08 10.61 -3.80
N SER A 53 -18.76 10.17 -2.57
CA SER A 53 -17.39 10.25 -2.05
C SER A 53 -16.42 9.36 -2.82
N TYR A 54 -16.84 8.16 -3.24
CA TYR A 54 -16.06 7.29 -4.13
C TYR A 54 -15.77 7.94 -5.50
N LEU A 55 -16.78 8.55 -6.13
CA LEU A 55 -16.64 9.25 -7.40
C LEU A 55 -15.75 10.50 -7.27
N ILE A 56 -15.93 11.27 -6.20
CA ILE A 56 -15.09 12.44 -5.88
C ILE A 56 -13.65 12.00 -5.66
N ALA A 57 -13.39 10.92 -4.93
CA ALA A 57 -12.05 10.41 -4.69
C ALA A 57 -11.34 10.03 -6.01
N TRP A 58 -11.99 9.26 -6.87
CA TRP A 58 -11.43 8.90 -8.19
C TRP A 58 -11.25 10.12 -9.10
N PHE A 59 -12.16 11.09 -9.04
CA PHE A 59 -12.02 12.35 -9.76
C PHE A 59 -10.79 13.13 -9.30
N LEU A 60 -10.57 13.24 -7.99
CA LEU A 60 -9.39 13.90 -7.42
C LEU A 60 -8.09 13.18 -7.82
N VAL A 61 -8.05 11.85 -7.71
CA VAL A 61 -6.90 11.04 -8.17
C VAL A 61 -6.62 11.29 -9.65
N PHE A 62 -7.66 11.33 -10.49
CA PHE A 62 -7.54 11.61 -11.91
C PHE A 62 -6.97 13.01 -12.19
N VAL A 63 -7.49 14.04 -11.53
CA VAL A 63 -7.02 15.43 -11.68
C VAL A 63 -5.56 15.58 -11.24
N ILE A 64 -5.17 14.90 -10.17
CA ILE A 64 -3.78 14.90 -9.69
C ILE A 64 -2.86 14.19 -10.71
N ALA A 65 -3.30 13.06 -11.28
CA ALA A 65 -2.49 12.23 -12.17
C ALA A 65 -2.41 12.74 -13.63
N ILE A 66 -3.45 13.42 -14.15
CA ILE A 66 -3.51 13.85 -15.57
C ILE A 66 -2.45 14.89 -15.93
N SER A 67 -2.07 15.73 -14.97
CA SER A 67 -1.07 16.78 -15.11
C SER A 67 0.37 16.24 -15.11
N GLY A 68 0.55 14.96 -14.78
CA GLY A 68 1.82 14.26 -14.80
C GLY A 68 2.75 14.58 -13.62
N HIS A 69 3.94 13.98 -13.62
CA HIS A 69 4.87 13.97 -12.48
C HIS A 69 5.32 15.35 -11.99
N ARG A 70 5.45 16.35 -12.86
CA ARG A 70 5.86 17.70 -12.45
C ARG A 70 4.80 18.39 -11.59
N SER A 71 3.54 18.30 -12.02
CA SER A 71 2.41 18.84 -11.25
C SER A 71 2.20 18.06 -9.97
N PHE A 72 2.35 16.73 -10.03
CA PHE A 72 2.29 15.88 -8.85
C PHE A 72 3.34 16.31 -7.80
N GLY A 73 4.56 16.62 -8.20
CA GLY A 73 5.61 17.12 -7.29
C GLY A 73 5.24 18.43 -6.59
N LEU A 74 4.57 19.36 -7.29
CA LEU A 74 4.09 20.62 -6.69
C LEU A 74 2.94 20.38 -5.69
N ILE A 75 2.01 19.50 -6.05
CA ILE A 75 0.90 19.12 -5.16
C ILE A 75 1.44 18.42 -3.91
N LEU A 76 2.41 17.53 -4.09
CA LEU A 76 3.08 16.83 -3.00
C LEU A 76 3.78 17.80 -2.05
N TYR A 77 4.42 18.86 -2.58
CA TYR A 77 5.08 19.89 -1.78
C TYR A 77 4.12 20.64 -0.85
N GLY A 78 2.85 20.81 -1.22
CA GLY A 78 1.83 21.43 -0.36
C GLY A 78 1.11 20.44 0.56
N LEU A 79 0.61 19.33 0.01
CA LEU A 79 -0.27 18.42 0.73
C LEU A 79 0.48 17.48 1.69
N ALA A 80 1.70 17.04 1.36
CA ALA A 80 2.47 16.17 2.24
C ALA A 80 2.81 16.83 3.59
N PRO A 81 3.40 18.06 3.64
CA PRO A 81 3.66 18.69 4.92
C PRO A 81 2.36 18.99 5.68
N MET A 82 1.29 19.38 4.99
CA MET A 82 -0.01 19.59 5.62
C MET A 82 -0.51 18.33 6.33
N ALA A 83 -0.46 17.17 5.68
CA ALA A 83 -0.84 15.90 6.30
C ALA A 83 0.04 15.56 7.51
N THR A 84 1.36 15.78 7.41
CA THR A 84 2.27 15.53 8.54
C THR A 84 2.01 16.46 9.72
N ILE A 85 1.72 17.75 9.48
CA ILE A 85 1.40 18.71 10.54
C ILE A 85 0.09 18.34 11.23
N LEU A 86 -0.97 18.04 10.45
CA LEU A 86 -2.26 17.62 10.99
C LEU A 86 -2.12 16.36 11.85
N LEU A 87 -1.36 15.37 11.38
CA LEU A 87 -1.15 14.12 12.11
C LEU A 87 -0.26 14.32 13.35
N THR A 88 0.72 15.22 13.28
CA THR A 88 1.55 15.57 14.44
C THR A 88 0.73 16.28 15.51
N ILE A 89 -0.15 17.21 15.12
CA ILE A 89 -1.09 17.89 16.04
C ILE A 89 -1.97 16.84 16.73
N THR A 90 -2.50 15.86 15.99
CA THR A 90 -3.36 14.83 16.60
C THR A 90 -2.60 13.95 17.58
N VAL A 91 -1.37 13.54 17.24
CA VAL A 91 -0.50 12.78 18.14
C VAL A 91 -0.17 13.56 19.40
N ILE A 92 0.21 14.84 19.29
CA ILE A 92 0.56 15.66 20.45
C ILE A 92 -0.67 15.89 21.34
N ALA A 93 -1.81 16.25 20.76
CA ALA A 93 -3.02 16.51 21.54
C ALA A 93 -3.52 15.26 22.27
N VAL A 94 -3.53 14.10 21.61
CA VAL A 94 -3.89 12.82 22.25
C VAL A 94 -2.83 12.41 23.29
N GLY A 95 -1.55 12.62 22.97
CA GLY A 95 -0.41 12.35 23.84
C GLY A 95 -0.48 13.11 25.17
N VAL A 96 -0.67 14.43 25.09
CA VAL A 96 -0.66 15.32 26.27
C VAL A 96 -1.93 15.16 27.10
N ASN A 97 -3.10 15.06 26.46
CA ASN A 97 -4.37 15.12 27.18
C ASN A 97 -4.87 13.75 27.64
N TYR A 98 -4.56 12.66 26.91
CA TYR A 98 -5.24 11.38 27.09
C TYR A 98 -4.30 10.20 27.35
N ALA A 99 -3.04 10.24 26.92
CA ALA A 99 -2.19 9.03 26.87
C ALA A 99 -2.05 8.28 28.20
N ASN A 100 -2.05 8.99 29.34
CA ASN A 100 -1.95 8.38 30.67
C ASN A 100 -3.26 8.37 31.46
N ALA A 101 -4.41 8.55 30.81
CA ALA A 101 -5.72 8.60 31.49
C ALA A 101 -6.04 7.33 32.29
N ALA A 102 -5.53 6.17 31.88
CA ALA A 102 -5.72 4.90 32.58
C ALA A 102 -4.50 4.45 33.42
N ASN A 103 -3.46 5.28 33.56
CA ASN A 103 -2.18 4.93 34.22
C ASN A 103 -1.48 3.67 33.66
N GLN A 104 -1.68 3.36 32.38
CA GLN A 104 -1.07 2.20 31.71
C GLN A 104 0.02 2.60 30.71
N LEU A 105 0.36 3.89 30.58
CA LEU A 105 1.28 4.38 29.55
C LEU A 105 2.66 3.75 29.66
N ASP A 106 3.24 3.71 30.86
CA ASP A 106 4.58 3.14 31.07
C ASP A 106 4.64 1.64 30.74
N LEU A 107 3.56 0.93 31.04
CA LEU A 107 3.44 -0.49 30.76
C LEU A 107 3.39 -0.75 29.24
N TYR A 108 2.61 0.03 28.49
CA TYR A 108 2.58 -0.07 27.03
C TYR A 108 3.88 0.44 26.39
N ALA A 109 4.42 1.57 26.83
CA ALA A 109 5.64 2.15 26.28
C ALA A 109 6.86 1.22 26.46
N ASN A 110 7.02 0.62 27.64
CA ASN A 110 8.07 -0.37 27.87
C ASN A 110 7.89 -1.60 26.97
N ARG A 111 6.65 -2.10 26.81
CA ARG A 111 6.36 -3.24 25.93
C ARG A 111 6.63 -2.93 24.44
N PHE A 112 6.25 -1.73 23.98
CA PHE A 112 6.40 -1.33 22.57
C PHE A 112 7.84 -0.97 22.17
N TYR A 113 8.62 -0.34 23.06
CA TYR A 113 9.94 0.19 22.71
C TYR A 113 11.12 -0.52 23.37
N ALA A 114 10.99 -0.99 24.62
CA ALA A 114 12.12 -1.61 25.33
C ALA A 114 12.30 -3.09 24.98
N THR A 115 11.21 -3.80 24.66
CA THR A 115 11.23 -5.27 24.49
C THR A 115 10.93 -5.75 23.07
N PHE A 116 10.74 -4.83 22.12
CA PHE A 116 10.33 -5.10 20.72
C PHE A 116 11.21 -6.14 19.98
N SER A 117 12.50 -6.23 20.28
CA SER A 117 13.42 -7.14 19.60
C SER A 117 13.34 -8.59 20.10
N THR A 118 12.91 -8.80 21.34
CA THR A 118 13.00 -10.10 22.04
C THR A 118 11.65 -10.74 22.30
N ILE A 119 10.57 -10.02 22.06
CA ILE A 119 9.24 -10.41 22.43
C ILE A 119 8.33 -10.43 21.20
N VAL A 120 7.70 -11.58 20.98
CA VAL A 120 6.67 -11.80 19.97
C VAL A 120 5.38 -12.13 20.71
N PRO A 121 4.21 -11.60 20.29
CA PRO A 121 2.96 -11.98 20.93
C PRO A 121 2.78 -13.50 20.88
N VAL A 122 2.45 -14.11 22.03
CA VAL A 122 2.28 -15.58 22.22
C VAL A 122 1.40 -16.15 21.11
N ASP A 123 0.31 -15.42 20.83
CA ASP A 123 -0.63 -15.64 19.75
C ASP A 123 -0.95 -14.33 19.03
N ARG A 124 -1.38 -14.42 17.76
CA ARG A 124 -1.85 -13.25 16.98
C ARG A 124 -2.98 -12.45 17.67
N SER A 125 -3.76 -13.13 18.52
CA SER A 125 -4.87 -12.59 19.32
C SER A 125 -4.43 -12.09 20.71
N ALA A 126 -3.35 -12.62 21.28
CA ALA A 126 -2.85 -12.25 22.59
C ALA A 126 -1.74 -11.19 22.46
N ARG A 127 -2.01 -10.04 21.83
CA ARG A 127 -1.02 -8.97 21.59
C ARG A 127 -0.46 -8.29 22.84
N ASP A 128 -0.87 -8.75 24.00
CA ASP A 128 -0.47 -8.32 25.32
C ASP A 128 0.18 -9.44 26.15
N GLN A 129 0.12 -10.69 25.67
CA GLN A 129 0.90 -11.82 26.17
C GLN A 129 2.02 -12.10 25.18
N PHE A 130 3.23 -12.28 25.71
CA PHE A 130 4.43 -12.18 24.90
C PHE A 130 5.37 -13.34 25.23
N GLU A 131 5.71 -14.15 24.22
CA GLU A 131 6.74 -15.17 24.34
C GLU A 131 8.08 -14.61 23.87
N VAL A 132 9.14 -15.03 24.56
CA VAL A 132 10.50 -14.81 24.09
C VAL A 132 10.75 -15.77 22.93
N ARG A 133 10.55 -15.30 21.70
CA ARG A 133 10.92 -16.03 20.47
C ARG A 133 12.31 -15.59 20.00
N PRO A 134 13.01 -16.41 19.19
CA PRO A 134 14.35 -16.04 18.70
C PRO A 134 14.31 -14.68 17.99
N LEU A 135 15.32 -13.84 18.25
CA LEU A 135 15.52 -12.47 17.71
C LEU A 135 15.24 -12.33 16.21
N ILE A 136 15.44 -13.42 15.46
CA ILE A 136 15.24 -13.51 14.01
C ILE A 136 13.76 -13.25 13.65
N TRP A 137 12.80 -13.70 14.44
CA TRP A 137 11.36 -13.58 14.13
C TRP A 137 10.88 -12.13 14.13
N GLY A 138 11.26 -11.35 15.16
CA GLY A 138 10.95 -9.92 15.25
C GLY A 138 11.64 -9.11 14.14
N TRP A 139 12.87 -9.48 13.79
CA TRP A 139 13.61 -8.85 12.69
C TRP A 139 12.94 -9.10 11.32
N LEU A 140 12.55 -10.35 11.04
CA LEU A 140 11.89 -10.73 9.78
C LEU A 140 10.51 -10.04 9.64
N SER A 141 9.71 -10.02 10.69
CA SER A 141 8.42 -9.31 10.69
C SER A 141 8.59 -7.80 10.46
N SER A 142 9.56 -7.18 11.13
CA SER A 142 9.87 -5.76 10.96
C SER A 142 10.31 -5.44 9.53
N PHE A 143 11.13 -6.30 8.92
CA PHE A 143 11.56 -6.14 7.54
C PHE A 143 10.37 -6.17 6.56
N VAL A 144 9.45 -7.13 6.72
CA VAL A 144 8.26 -7.23 5.87
C VAL A 144 7.41 -5.97 5.98
N HIS A 145 7.08 -5.52 7.20
CA HIS A 145 6.27 -4.31 7.39
C HIS A 145 6.95 -3.05 6.86
N LEU A 146 8.25 -2.90 7.07
CA LEU A 146 9.01 -1.75 6.55
C LEU A 146 9.09 -1.77 5.02
N SER A 147 9.24 -2.95 4.41
CA SER A 147 9.27 -3.12 2.96
C SER A 147 7.93 -2.75 2.30
N GLN A 148 6.81 -3.09 2.96
CA GLN A 148 5.46 -2.75 2.55
C GLN A 148 5.20 -1.24 2.70
N ALA A 149 5.58 -0.67 3.85
CA ALA A 149 5.38 0.75 4.11
C ALA A 149 6.19 1.65 3.15
N LEU A 150 7.40 1.22 2.76
CA LEU A 150 8.20 1.90 1.72
C LEU A 150 7.67 1.67 0.31
N ASN A 151 6.73 0.74 0.10
CA ASN A 151 6.28 0.31 -1.22
C ASN A 151 7.46 -0.15 -2.12
N LEU A 152 8.46 -0.82 -1.53
CA LEU A 152 9.72 -1.15 -2.19
C LEU A 152 9.51 -1.95 -3.50
N TRP A 153 8.49 -2.80 -3.51
CA TRP A 153 8.15 -3.73 -4.60
C TRP A 153 7.07 -3.22 -5.56
N THR A 154 6.79 -1.91 -5.58
CA THR A 154 5.77 -1.34 -6.48
C THR A 154 6.38 -0.62 -7.69
N GLY A 155 7.71 -0.63 -7.82
CA GLY A 155 8.42 0.04 -8.92
C GLY A 155 8.43 1.57 -8.82
N ILE A 156 8.02 2.15 -7.68
CA ILE A 156 8.07 3.60 -7.43
C ILE A 156 9.51 4.12 -7.42
N PHE A 157 10.42 3.51 -6.66
CA PHE A 157 11.81 3.99 -6.53
C PHE A 157 12.56 4.09 -7.87
N PRO A 158 12.50 3.10 -8.78
CA PRO A 158 13.06 3.23 -10.14
C PRO A 158 12.50 4.41 -10.91
N MET A 159 11.19 4.65 -10.81
CA MET A 159 10.53 5.76 -11.50
C MET A 159 10.96 7.10 -10.93
N LEU A 160 11.07 7.23 -9.60
CA LEU A 160 11.60 8.42 -8.95
C LEU A 160 13.06 8.68 -9.38
N GLY A 161 13.87 7.63 -9.47
CA GLY A 161 15.23 7.71 -10.03
C GLY A 161 15.24 8.23 -11.46
N LYS A 162 14.36 7.71 -12.33
CA LYS A 162 14.19 8.19 -13.71
C LYS A 162 13.75 9.66 -13.78
N TRP A 163 12.89 10.12 -12.86
CA TRP A 163 12.43 11.51 -12.83
C TRP A 163 13.51 12.49 -12.34
N SER A 164 14.48 12.02 -11.54
CA SER A 164 15.57 12.85 -11.02
C SER A 164 16.61 13.27 -12.08
N GLY A 165 16.64 12.63 -13.24
CA GLY A 165 17.46 13.02 -14.39
C GLY A 165 18.97 13.02 -14.15
N THR A 166 19.69 13.92 -14.83
CA THR A 166 21.17 13.98 -14.88
C THR A 166 21.83 14.51 -13.61
N TYR A 167 21.06 15.03 -12.64
CA TYR A 167 21.57 15.53 -11.35
C TYR A 167 21.81 14.43 -10.31
N GLY A 168 21.69 13.16 -10.70
CA GLY A 168 21.62 11.98 -9.84
C GLY A 168 22.65 11.90 -8.71
N LYS A 169 23.91 12.31 -8.91
CA LYS A 169 24.95 12.24 -7.86
C LYS A 169 24.62 13.05 -6.60
N ARG A 170 24.04 14.26 -6.74
CA ARG A 170 23.61 15.06 -5.57
C ARG A 170 22.29 14.53 -5.00
N THR A 171 21.44 13.96 -5.84
CA THR A 171 20.19 13.34 -5.42
C THR A 171 20.43 12.13 -4.52
N TYR A 172 21.44 11.29 -4.78
CA TYR A 172 21.78 10.10 -3.97
C TYR A 172 22.10 10.42 -2.50
N LEU A 173 22.86 11.50 -2.23
CA LEU A 173 23.16 11.94 -0.86
C LEU A 173 21.93 12.48 -0.12
N GLY A 174 20.96 13.05 -0.84
CA GLY A 174 19.69 13.54 -0.27
C GLY A 174 18.71 12.43 0.15
N TRP A 175 18.89 11.19 -0.34
CA TRP A 175 18.02 10.07 0.04
C TRP A 175 18.23 9.61 1.47
N ILE A 176 19.45 9.68 2.00
CA ILE A 176 19.76 9.25 3.37
C ILE A 176 18.95 10.06 4.40
N PRO A 177 19.02 11.41 4.45
CA PRO A 177 18.22 12.18 5.39
C PRO A 177 16.72 12.04 5.13
N LEU A 178 16.29 11.81 3.88
CA LEU A 178 14.89 11.59 3.55
C LEU A 178 14.37 10.24 4.09
N LEU A 179 15.17 9.18 4.02
CA LEU A 179 14.86 7.88 4.63
C LEU A 179 14.84 7.96 6.15
N VAL A 180 15.77 8.70 6.75
CA VAL A 180 15.77 8.95 8.21
C VAL A 180 14.51 9.72 8.62
N LEU A 181 14.17 10.80 7.90
CA LEU A 181 12.96 11.58 8.17
C LEU A 181 11.70 10.73 8.00
N TRP A 182 11.64 9.90 6.96
CA TRP A 182 10.53 8.96 6.75
C TRP A 182 10.41 7.96 7.92
N GLN A 183 11.54 7.44 8.40
CA GLN A 183 11.56 6.52 9.55
C GLN A 183 11.09 7.16 10.85
N LEU A 184 11.28 8.48 11.01
CA LEU A 184 10.71 9.23 12.13
C LEU A 184 9.20 9.46 11.94
N LEU A 185 8.76 9.78 10.73
CA LEU A 185 7.35 10.06 10.42
C LEU A 185 6.46 8.82 10.52
N ILE A 186 6.94 7.63 10.12
CA ILE A 186 6.17 6.38 10.21
C ILE A 186 5.85 5.97 11.66
N GLN A 187 6.56 6.51 12.64
CA GLN A 187 6.28 6.25 14.06
C GLN A 187 5.06 7.02 14.56
N LEU A 188 4.64 8.10 13.88
CA LEU A 188 3.55 8.94 14.37
C LEU A 188 2.21 8.17 14.48
N PRO A 189 1.75 7.39 13.48
CA PRO A 189 0.55 6.56 13.63
C PRO A 189 0.71 5.46 14.69
N VAL A 190 1.91 4.91 14.86
CA VAL A 190 2.20 3.89 15.87
C VAL A 190 2.08 4.47 17.28
N LEU A 191 2.66 5.65 17.52
CA LEU A 191 2.52 6.39 18.76
C LEU A 191 1.06 6.73 19.06
N LEU A 192 0.31 7.17 18.04
CA LEU A 192 -1.11 7.47 18.18
C LEU A 192 -1.92 6.25 18.64
N ILE A 193 -1.68 5.09 18.01
CA ILE A 193 -2.33 3.83 18.40
C ILE A 193 -1.90 3.44 19.81
N MET A 194 -0.61 3.53 20.15
CA MET A 194 -0.13 3.22 21.50
C MET A 194 -0.82 4.08 22.56
N PHE A 195 -0.91 5.40 22.36
CA PHE A 195 -1.60 6.30 23.27
C PHE A 195 -3.09 6.00 23.37
N ALA A 196 -3.74 5.67 22.25
CA ALA A 196 -5.14 5.23 22.25
C ALA A 196 -5.32 3.95 23.09
N MET A 197 -4.49 2.94 22.87
CA MET A 197 -4.59 1.68 23.61
C MET A 197 -4.33 1.87 25.11
N ALA A 198 -3.32 2.65 25.48
CA ALA A 198 -2.98 2.91 26.88
C ALA A 198 -4.02 3.75 27.63
N SER A 199 -4.90 4.46 26.92
CA SER A 199 -5.84 5.40 27.53
C SER A 199 -7.29 4.93 27.52
N SER A 200 -7.74 4.29 26.43
CA SER A 200 -9.16 4.06 26.20
C SER A 200 -9.62 2.61 26.30
N TYR A 201 -8.73 1.62 26.18
CA TYR A 201 -9.12 0.23 25.97
C TYR A 201 -8.71 -0.73 27.08
N ASP A 202 -9.61 -1.64 27.42
CA ASP A 202 -9.27 -2.81 28.24
C ASP A 202 -8.39 -3.79 27.44
N PRO A 203 -7.43 -4.47 28.08
CA PRO A 203 -6.51 -5.40 27.40
C PRO A 203 -7.26 -6.54 26.71
N ASP A 204 -8.35 -7.05 27.28
CA ASP A 204 -9.16 -8.11 26.66
C ASP A 204 -9.91 -7.64 25.42
N TYR A 205 -10.36 -6.38 25.41
CA TYR A 205 -10.96 -5.78 24.22
C TYR A 205 -9.92 -5.55 23.13
N ALA A 206 -8.77 -5.01 23.52
CA ALA A 206 -7.62 -4.76 22.67
C ALA A 206 -7.19 -6.03 21.93
N ARG A 207 -7.10 -7.18 22.62
CA ARG A 207 -6.77 -8.50 22.05
C ARG A 207 -7.60 -8.84 20.81
N CYS A 208 -8.92 -8.61 20.87
CA CYS A 208 -9.85 -8.97 19.79
C CYS A 208 -9.93 -7.93 18.65
N HIS A 209 -9.67 -6.66 18.93
CA HIS A 209 -9.88 -5.55 17.98
C HIS A 209 -8.57 -4.97 17.40
N LEU A 210 -7.42 -5.36 17.95
CA LEU A 210 -6.10 -5.07 17.38
C LEU A 210 -5.76 -5.93 16.15
N SER A 211 -6.64 -6.82 15.71
CA SER A 211 -6.42 -7.56 14.46
C SER A 211 -6.19 -6.55 13.33
N THR A 212 -5.16 -6.83 12.50
CA THR A 212 -4.66 -5.97 11.42
C THR A 212 -5.65 -5.90 10.28
N ASN A 213 -6.81 -5.30 10.53
CA ASN A 213 -7.84 -5.05 9.55
C ASN A 213 -7.87 -3.55 9.25
N TRP A 214 -8.19 -3.23 8.01
CA TRP A 214 -8.33 -1.85 7.51
C TRP A 214 -9.28 -0.96 8.32
N GLN A 215 -10.14 -1.56 9.16
CA GLN A 215 -11.08 -0.87 10.05
C GLN A 215 -10.45 -0.29 11.32
N ALA A 216 -9.28 -0.80 11.74
CA ALA A 216 -8.69 -0.46 13.03
C ALA A 216 -8.53 1.06 13.26
N PRO A 217 -8.04 1.87 12.29
CA PRO A 217 -7.95 3.32 12.48
C PRO A 217 -9.31 3.99 12.67
N PHE A 218 -10.37 3.48 12.04
CA PHE A 218 -11.71 4.03 12.11
C PHE A 218 -12.43 3.67 13.40
N LEU A 219 -12.12 2.51 14.01
CA LEU A 219 -12.68 2.07 15.28
C LEU A 219 -11.92 2.66 16.48
N ILE A 220 -10.59 2.51 16.48
CA ILE A 220 -9.74 2.89 17.60
C ILE A 220 -9.79 4.40 17.84
N MET A 221 -9.60 5.20 16.77
CA MET A 221 -9.53 6.65 16.93
C MET A 221 -10.89 7.29 17.17
N SER A 222 -11.95 6.78 16.54
CA SER A 222 -13.30 7.31 16.80
C SER A 222 -13.71 7.07 18.26
N HIS A 223 -13.33 5.94 18.85
CA HIS A 223 -13.60 5.63 20.25
C HIS A 223 -12.83 6.53 21.21
N VAL A 224 -11.56 6.85 20.92
CA VAL A 224 -10.81 7.82 21.73
C VAL A 224 -11.50 9.18 21.70
N PHE A 225 -11.89 9.65 20.51
CA PHE A 225 -12.54 10.96 20.37
C PHE A 225 -13.91 11.01 21.04
N SER A 226 -14.70 9.92 20.98
CA SER A 226 -16.01 9.85 21.64
C SER A 226 -15.87 9.72 23.16
N LYS A 227 -15.01 8.82 23.65
CA LYS A 227 -14.79 8.55 25.08
C LYS A 227 -14.35 9.79 25.84
N PHE A 228 -13.41 10.55 25.27
CA PHE A 228 -12.91 11.78 25.88
C PHE A 228 -13.67 13.03 25.46
N SER A 229 -14.75 12.91 24.68
CA SER A 229 -15.51 14.04 24.14
C SER A 229 -14.59 15.11 23.51
N SER A 230 -13.62 14.64 22.72
CA SER A 230 -12.58 15.49 22.11
C SER A 230 -13.18 16.52 21.14
N ASP A 231 -12.46 17.64 20.97
CA ASP A 231 -12.84 18.67 20.01
C ASP A 231 -13.04 18.11 18.61
N ARG A 232 -14.14 18.52 17.96
CA ARG A 232 -14.49 18.09 16.59
C ARG A 232 -13.40 18.44 15.57
N LEU A 233 -12.66 19.52 15.81
CA LEU A 233 -11.53 19.94 14.99
C LEU A 233 -10.39 18.91 15.05
N LEU A 234 -10.12 18.33 16.22
CA LEU A 234 -9.08 17.32 16.40
C LEU A 234 -9.39 16.03 15.61
N ALA A 235 -10.63 15.55 15.72
CA ALA A 235 -11.10 14.41 14.92
C ALA A 235 -11.04 14.72 13.42
N GLY A 236 -11.44 15.94 13.02
CA GLY A 236 -11.32 16.43 11.65
C GLY A 236 -9.88 16.40 11.13
N CYS A 237 -8.91 16.89 11.91
CA CYS A 237 -7.49 16.87 11.55
C CYS A 237 -7.00 15.45 11.25
N PHE A 238 -7.36 14.46 12.07
CA PHE A 238 -6.97 13.07 11.88
C PHE A 238 -7.52 12.48 10.57
N PHE A 239 -8.82 12.60 10.35
CA PHE A 239 -9.45 12.04 9.15
C PHE A 239 -9.03 12.77 7.87
N ILE A 240 -8.84 14.09 7.91
CA ILE A 240 -8.32 14.86 6.78
C ILE A 240 -6.88 14.43 6.45
N ALA A 241 -6.02 14.27 7.46
CA ALA A 241 -4.66 13.79 7.26
C ALA A 241 -4.66 12.39 6.60
N LEU A 242 -5.53 11.48 7.07
CA LEU A 242 -5.68 10.14 6.52
C LEU A 242 -6.12 10.18 5.04
N VAL A 243 -7.13 11.00 4.71
CA VAL A 243 -7.60 11.18 3.33
C VAL A 243 -6.48 11.68 2.43
N ILE A 244 -5.70 12.68 2.88
CA ILE A 244 -4.58 13.23 2.08
C ILE A 244 -3.50 12.18 1.85
N CYS A 245 -3.11 11.42 2.89
CA CYS A 245 -2.11 10.36 2.77
C CYS A 245 -2.55 9.28 1.76
N MET A 246 -3.80 8.83 1.85
CA MET A 246 -4.36 7.83 0.93
C MET A 246 -4.43 8.37 -0.50
N LEU A 247 -4.90 9.61 -0.68
CA LEU A 247 -5.02 10.26 -1.99
C LEU A 247 -3.67 10.41 -2.69
N LEU A 248 -2.65 10.87 -1.96
CA LEU A 248 -1.29 11.03 -2.48
C LEU A 248 -0.65 9.69 -2.83
N SER A 249 -0.81 8.68 -1.97
CA SER A 249 -0.28 7.33 -2.19
C SER A 249 -0.89 6.68 -3.44
N GLN A 250 -2.23 6.70 -3.55
CA GLN A 250 -2.94 6.17 -4.72
C GLN A 250 -2.57 6.89 -6.01
N SER A 251 -2.46 8.23 -5.96
CA SER A 251 -2.06 9.03 -7.11
C SER A 251 -0.63 8.72 -7.57
N LEU A 252 0.30 8.51 -6.64
CA LEU A 252 1.68 8.14 -6.94
C LEU A 252 1.74 6.76 -7.62
N LEU A 253 1.07 5.75 -7.08
CA LEU A 253 1.02 4.39 -7.63
C LEU A 253 0.42 4.37 -9.04
N LEU A 254 -0.65 5.14 -9.27
CA LEU A 254 -1.27 5.26 -10.58
C LEU A 254 -0.33 5.94 -11.58
N LEU A 255 0.29 7.04 -11.18
CA LEU A 255 1.23 7.80 -12.01
C LEU A 255 2.45 6.96 -12.43
N THR A 256 3.03 6.18 -11.52
CA THR A 256 4.18 5.31 -11.82
C THR A 256 3.78 4.17 -12.74
N SER A 257 2.62 3.55 -12.50
CA SER A 257 2.10 2.46 -13.34
C SER A 257 1.79 2.92 -14.76
N MET A 258 1.10 4.05 -14.91
CA MET A 258 0.78 4.62 -16.22
C MET A 258 2.02 5.05 -16.97
N ARG A 259 3.03 5.59 -16.27
CA ARG A 259 4.27 5.97 -16.93
C ARG A 259 5.00 4.75 -17.48
N ASN A 260 5.13 3.69 -16.69
CA ASN A 260 5.70 2.42 -17.14
C ASN A 260 4.99 1.87 -18.37
N PHE A 261 3.65 1.88 -18.36
CA PHE A 261 2.85 1.42 -19.49
C PHE A 261 3.09 2.28 -20.75
N THR A 262 3.07 3.61 -20.63
CA THR A 262 3.29 4.49 -21.79
C THR A 262 4.70 4.39 -22.38
N ASP A 263 5.71 4.20 -21.54
CA ASP A 263 7.08 4.01 -21.99
C ASP A 263 7.25 2.67 -22.72
N PHE A 264 6.46 1.64 -22.35
CA PHE A 264 6.41 0.37 -23.07
C PHE A 264 5.70 0.49 -24.44
N VAL A 265 4.56 1.18 -24.50
CA VAL A 265 3.75 1.30 -25.73
C VAL A 265 4.34 2.28 -26.74
N THR A 266 4.93 3.39 -26.28
CA THR A 266 5.46 4.44 -27.16
C THR A 266 6.98 4.61 -26.97
N PRO A 267 7.82 3.86 -27.71
CA PRO A 267 9.26 3.97 -27.60
C PRO A 267 9.76 5.35 -28.09
N PRO A 268 10.87 5.85 -27.54
CA PRO A 268 11.34 7.23 -27.69
C PRO A 268 11.72 7.68 -29.12
N ASN A 269 11.76 6.76 -30.10
CA ASN A 269 12.17 7.07 -31.47
C ASN A 269 11.05 7.64 -32.36
N SER A 270 9.78 7.60 -31.96
CA SER A 270 8.68 8.16 -32.75
C SER A 270 8.31 9.56 -32.26
N ALA A 271 8.92 10.57 -32.86
CA ALA A 271 8.77 11.99 -32.55
C ALA A 271 7.30 12.48 -32.59
N SER A 272 6.75 12.78 -31.42
CA SER A 272 6.12 14.08 -31.08
C SER A 272 5.72 14.04 -29.60
N SER A 273 6.20 15.01 -28.81
CA SER A 273 5.85 15.13 -27.38
C SER A 273 4.34 15.18 -27.15
N ARG A 274 3.59 15.66 -28.15
CA ARG A 274 2.13 15.72 -28.18
C ARG A 274 1.48 14.35 -28.25
N ARG A 275 1.95 13.43 -29.09
CA ARG A 275 1.38 12.08 -29.22
C ARG A 275 1.62 11.24 -27.96
N GLN A 276 2.79 11.37 -27.34
CA GLN A 276 3.09 10.71 -26.08
C GLN A 276 2.22 11.24 -24.92
N ARG A 277 1.99 12.55 -24.84
CA ARG A 277 1.06 13.14 -23.86
C ARG A 277 -0.38 12.69 -24.10
N CYS A 278 -0.82 12.62 -25.36
CA CYS A 278 -2.15 12.13 -25.71
C CYS A 278 -2.32 10.66 -25.29
N ALA A 279 -1.38 9.79 -25.68
CA ALA A 279 -1.39 8.37 -25.32
C ALA A 279 -1.37 8.15 -23.79
N TYR A 280 -0.61 8.96 -23.05
CA TYR A 280 -0.62 8.93 -21.59
C TYR A 280 -1.99 9.30 -21.00
N ARG A 281 -2.59 10.39 -21.48
CA ARG A 281 -3.90 10.84 -20.99
C ARG A 281 -5.00 9.84 -21.33
N THR A 282 -5.01 9.29 -22.54
CA THR A 282 -6.01 8.28 -22.94
C THR A 282 -5.84 6.99 -22.14
N ALA A 283 -4.61 6.50 -21.97
CA ALA A 283 -4.35 5.31 -21.14
C ALA A 283 -4.78 5.54 -19.69
N LEU A 284 -4.42 6.69 -19.11
CA LEU A 284 -4.82 7.07 -17.75
C LEU A 284 -6.35 7.10 -17.60
N SER A 285 -7.07 7.76 -18.51
CA SER A 285 -8.54 7.83 -18.45
C SER A 285 -9.19 6.45 -18.52
N ILE A 286 -8.69 5.58 -19.42
CA ILE A 286 -9.20 4.21 -19.55
C ILE A 286 -8.90 3.42 -18.27
N THR A 287 -7.68 3.50 -17.73
CA THR A 287 -7.33 2.78 -16.50
C THR A 287 -8.14 3.26 -15.31
N VAL A 288 -8.34 4.57 -15.13
CA VAL A 288 -9.19 5.09 -14.05
C VAL A 288 -10.63 4.61 -14.21
N ALA A 289 -11.19 4.62 -15.43
CA ALA A 289 -12.54 4.10 -15.68
C ALA A 289 -12.65 2.60 -15.32
N ILE A 290 -11.66 1.79 -15.70
CA ILE A 290 -11.62 0.36 -15.37
C ILE A 290 -11.50 0.15 -13.85
N LEU A 291 -10.60 0.87 -13.18
CA LEU A 291 -10.42 0.75 -11.73
C LEU A 291 -11.67 1.20 -10.96
N LEU A 292 -12.36 2.23 -11.46
CA LEU A 292 -13.62 2.70 -10.91
C LEU A 292 -14.69 1.60 -10.97
N LEU A 293 -14.79 0.88 -12.10
CA LEU A 293 -15.71 -0.25 -12.27
C LEU A 293 -15.33 -1.46 -11.40
N ILE A 294 -14.05 -1.81 -11.34
CA ILE A 294 -13.55 -2.92 -10.52
C ILE A 294 -13.76 -2.66 -9.03
N GLY A 295 -13.73 -1.41 -8.58
CA GLY A 295 -13.98 -1.05 -7.19
C GLY A 295 -15.47 -1.03 -6.78
N LEU A 296 -16.42 -1.13 -7.72
CA LEU A 296 -17.86 -1.12 -7.39
C LEU A 296 -18.29 -2.18 -6.37
N PRO A 297 -17.85 -3.46 -6.46
CA PRO A 297 -18.20 -4.47 -5.46
C PRO A 297 -17.76 -4.09 -4.04
N MET A 298 -16.65 -3.35 -3.89
CA MET A 298 -16.13 -2.91 -2.59
C MET A 298 -16.98 -1.81 -1.94
N VAL A 299 -17.84 -1.13 -2.71
CA VAL A 299 -18.72 -0.05 -2.24
C VAL A 299 -20.14 -0.57 -1.92
N THR A 300 -20.41 -1.84 -2.20
CA THR A 300 -21.70 -2.49 -1.85
C THR A 300 -21.78 -2.83 -0.36
N ARG A 301 -22.96 -3.24 0.12
CA ARG A 301 -23.14 -3.76 1.50
C ARG A 301 -22.27 -5.00 1.80
N ALA A 302 -21.94 -5.77 0.77
CA ALA A 302 -21.00 -6.90 0.84
C ALA A 302 -19.53 -6.45 0.74
N GLY A 303 -19.27 -5.16 0.56
CA GLY A 303 -17.95 -4.58 0.32
C GLY A 303 -16.94 -4.88 1.42
N PHE A 304 -17.40 -5.01 2.68
CA PHE A 304 -16.57 -5.45 3.81
C PHE A 304 -15.84 -6.77 3.50
N TYR A 305 -16.55 -7.77 2.98
CA TYR A 305 -15.99 -9.08 2.66
C TYR A 305 -15.06 -9.02 1.44
N TRP A 306 -15.40 -8.20 0.44
CA TRP A 306 -14.55 -7.98 -0.73
C TRP A 306 -13.21 -7.34 -0.38
N ILE A 307 -13.22 -6.28 0.44
CA ILE A 307 -11.99 -5.61 0.88
C ILE A 307 -11.14 -6.59 1.68
N ARG A 308 -11.73 -7.34 2.62
CA ARG A 308 -11.01 -8.33 3.43
C ARG A 308 -10.44 -9.46 2.57
N LEU A 309 -11.19 -9.95 1.58
CA LEU A 309 -10.71 -10.96 0.63
C LEU A 309 -9.50 -10.45 -0.16
N VAL A 310 -9.60 -9.26 -0.74
CA VAL A 310 -8.51 -8.68 -1.53
C VAL A 310 -7.27 -8.44 -0.67
N ASP A 311 -7.43 -7.81 0.50
CA ASP A 311 -6.33 -7.51 1.42
C ASP A 311 -5.58 -8.79 1.84
N TRP A 312 -6.33 -9.83 2.21
CA TRP A 312 -5.80 -11.13 2.61
C TRP A 312 -4.96 -11.81 1.51
N TYR A 313 -5.45 -11.82 0.27
CA TYR A 313 -4.75 -12.52 -0.83
C TYR A 313 -3.65 -11.68 -1.48
N VAL A 314 -3.82 -10.36 -1.59
CA VAL A 314 -2.80 -9.46 -2.16
C VAL A 314 -1.58 -9.35 -1.26
N ASP A 315 -1.75 -9.32 0.07
CA ASP A 315 -0.60 -9.30 0.99
C ASP A 315 0.31 -10.53 0.81
N ARG A 316 -0.29 -11.71 0.62
CA ARG A 316 0.44 -12.97 0.37
C ARG A 316 1.11 -13.03 -1.00
N MET A 317 0.66 -12.22 -1.96
CA MET A 317 1.23 -12.15 -3.29
C MET A 317 2.63 -11.53 -3.31
N LEU A 318 3.02 -10.77 -2.27
CA LEU A 318 4.35 -10.18 -2.14
C LEU A 318 5.48 -11.22 -2.23
N VAL A 319 5.19 -12.47 -1.84
CA VAL A 319 6.11 -13.62 -1.95
C VAL A 319 6.54 -13.87 -3.40
N ILE A 320 5.67 -13.59 -4.37
CA ILE A 320 5.94 -13.79 -5.79
C ILE A 320 6.48 -12.51 -6.43
N VAL A 321 5.89 -11.35 -6.08
CA VAL A 321 6.24 -10.06 -6.70
C VAL A 321 7.64 -9.60 -6.28
N ALA A 322 7.99 -9.73 -5.00
CA ALA A 322 9.28 -9.30 -4.47
C ALA A 322 10.47 -9.99 -5.17
N PRO A 323 10.54 -11.33 -5.26
CA PRO A 323 11.65 -11.99 -5.95
C PRO A 323 11.67 -11.75 -7.44
N LEU A 324 10.50 -11.69 -8.11
CA LEU A 324 10.45 -11.39 -9.55
C LEU A 324 11.09 -10.03 -9.85
N GLN A 325 10.78 -9.02 -9.02
CA GLN A 325 11.38 -7.70 -9.14
C GLN A 325 12.84 -7.69 -8.73
N ALA A 326 13.22 -8.38 -7.66
CA ALA A 326 14.60 -8.49 -7.24
C ALA A 326 15.48 -9.08 -8.36
N ILE A 327 15.01 -10.14 -9.02
CA ILE A 327 15.65 -10.70 -10.23
C ILE A 327 15.75 -9.63 -11.32
N GLY A 328 14.66 -8.91 -11.62
CA GLY A 328 14.65 -7.83 -12.61
C GLY A 328 15.67 -6.72 -12.32
N TYR A 329 15.79 -6.29 -11.06
CA TYR A 329 16.80 -5.32 -10.61
C TYR A 329 18.22 -5.84 -10.82
N VAL A 330 18.49 -7.09 -10.46
CA VAL A 330 19.82 -7.69 -10.62
C VAL A 330 20.19 -7.76 -12.09
N VAL A 331 19.29 -8.22 -12.96
CA VAL A 331 19.53 -8.25 -14.41
C VAL A 331 19.83 -6.84 -14.95
N ALA A 332 19.04 -5.84 -14.57
CA ALA A 332 19.24 -4.45 -14.98
C ALA A 332 20.55 -3.85 -14.44
N TYR A 333 20.92 -4.19 -13.21
CA TYR A 333 22.12 -3.70 -12.54
C TYR A 333 23.39 -4.34 -13.13
N VAL A 334 23.40 -5.65 -13.36
CA VAL A 334 24.50 -6.35 -14.05
C VAL A 334 24.71 -5.79 -15.46
N LYS A 335 23.61 -5.47 -16.17
CA LYS A 335 23.66 -4.84 -17.49
C LYS A 335 24.24 -3.42 -17.47
N SER A 336 23.86 -2.60 -16.49
CA SER A 336 24.29 -1.20 -16.39
C SER A 336 25.69 -1.04 -15.79
N GLY A 337 25.99 -1.76 -14.71
CA GLY A 337 27.31 -1.81 -14.07
C GLY A 337 28.39 -2.39 -14.97
N GLY A 338 28.00 -3.19 -15.96
CA GLY A 338 28.90 -3.75 -16.94
C GLY A 338 29.65 -2.78 -17.85
N ARG A 339 29.21 -1.51 -17.91
CA ARG A 339 29.88 -0.45 -18.69
C ARG A 339 30.72 0.50 -17.84
N TYR A 340 30.55 0.50 -16.52
CA TYR A 340 31.19 1.46 -15.60
C TYR A 340 32.11 0.82 -14.56
N ILE A 341 31.87 -0.44 -14.19
CA ILE A 341 32.67 -1.15 -13.21
C ILE A 341 33.71 -1.98 -13.96
N GLN A 342 34.90 -1.41 -14.11
CA GLN A 342 36.02 -2.00 -14.85
C GLN A 342 36.70 -3.16 -14.09
N LYS A 343 36.40 -3.34 -12.79
CA LYS A 343 36.97 -4.40 -11.94
C LYS A 343 36.04 -5.63 -11.89
N THR A 344 36.48 -6.71 -12.51
CA THR A 344 35.81 -8.04 -12.54
C THR A 344 35.42 -8.54 -11.13
N LEU A 345 36.25 -8.26 -10.12
CA LEU A 345 36.02 -8.69 -8.73
C LEU A 345 34.86 -7.94 -8.05
N LEU A 346 34.69 -6.64 -8.33
CA LEU A 346 33.57 -5.85 -7.82
C LEU A 346 32.25 -6.30 -8.48
N ARG A 347 32.31 -6.62 -9.78
CA ARG A 347 31.17 -7.16 -10.53
C ARG A 347 30.73 -8.52 -10.00
N LEU A 348 31.69 -9.42 -9.73
CA LEU A 348 31.43 -10.73 -9.13
C LEU A 348 30.87 -10.56 -7.71
N GLY A 349 31.47 -9.72 -6.88
CA GLY A 349 31.00 -9.44 -5.51
C GLY A 349 29.59 -8.83 -5.48
N LEU A 350 29.26 -7.98 -6.44
CA LEU A 350 27.91 -7.42 -6.60
C LEU A 350 26.89 -8.47 -7.07
N ILE A 351 27.26 -9.33 -8.02
CA ILE A 351 26.40 -10.44 -8.47
C ILE A 351 26.13 -11.39 -7.30
N VAL A 352 27.17 -11.85 -6.60
CA VAL A 352 27.05 -12.75 -5.45
C VAL A 352 26.27 -12.09 -4.31
N GLY A 353 26.58 -10.84 -3.95
CA GLY A 353 25.86 -10.10 -2.92
C GLY A 353 24.38 -9.92 -3.27
N SER A 354 24.07 -9.68 -4.55
CA SER A 354 22.69 -9.56 -5.02
C SER A 354 21.94 -10.89 -5.07
N ALA A 355 22.62 -12.00 -5.41
CA ALA A 355 22.05 -13.34 -5.37
C ALA A 355 21.71 -13.77 -3.94
N ILE A 356 22.61 -13.47 -2.99
CA ILE A 356 22.38 -13.65 -1.55
C ILE A 356 21.19 -12.80 -1.09
N LEU A 357 21.10 -11.54 -1.52
CA LEU A 357 19.98 -10.66 -1.16
C LEU A 357 18.65 -11.20 -1.69
N ILE A 358 18.61 -11.72 -2.93
CA ILE A 358 17.43 -12.36 -3.51
C ILE A 358 17.07 -13.61 -2.71
N SER A 359 18.01 -14.51 -2.43
CA SER A 359 17.73 -15.75 -1.70
C SER A 359 17.24 -15.48 -0.29
N VAL A 360 17.85 -14.50 0.39
CA VAL A 360 17.40 -14.07 1.73
C VAL A 360 16.00 -13.46 1.64
N SER A 361 15.73 -12.60 0.66
CA SER A 361 14.39 -12.01 0.49
C SER A 361 13.32 -13.07 0.23
N VAL A 362 13.59 -14.05 -0.64
CA VAL A 362 12.69 -15.19 -0.88
C VAL A 362 12.44 -15.96 0.41
N ALA A 363 13.49 -16.27 1.17
CA ALA A 363 13.36 -16.99 2.43
C ALA A 363 12.53 -16.21 3.47
N VAL A 364 12.72 -14.89 3.58
CA VAL A 364 11.94 -14.01 4.47
C VAL A 364 10.47 -14.01 4.09
N TYR A 365 10.14 -13.82 2.81
CA TYR A 365 8.74 -13.80 2.37
C TYR A 365 8.09 -15.19 2.43
N LEU A 366 8.83 -16.26 2.16
CA LEU A 366 8.32 -17.63 2.30
C LEU A 366 8.01 -17.95 3.77
N TRP A 367 8.88 -17.54 4.69
CA TRP A 367 8.60 -17.59 6.13
C TRP A 367 7.36 -16.77 6.48
N TYR A 368 7.23 -15.54 5.97
CA TYR A 368 6.06 -14.69 6.20
C TYR A 368 4.78 -15.36 5.70
N LEU A 369 4.82 -16.02 4.54
CA LEU A 369 3.68 -16.75 4.00
C LEU A 369 3.26 -17.88 4.92
N ILE A 370 4.21 -18.69 5.39
CA ILE A 370 3.96 -19.82 6.29
C ILE A 370 3.35 -19.31 7.61
N ALA A 371 3.97 -18.29 8.20
CA ALA A 371 3.46 -17.61 9.38
C ALA A 371 2.07 -16.98 9.14
N ALA A 372 1.82 -16.48 7.93
CA ALA A 372 0.54 -15.91 7.51
C ALA A 372 -0.54 -16.95 7.24
N THR A 373 -0.19 -18.16 6.82
CA THR A 373 -1.15 -19.24 6.51
C THR A 373 -1.68 -19.97 7.72
N GLU A 374 -1.05 -19.83 8.89
CA GLU A 374 -1.64 -20.31 10.13
C GLU A 374 -2.97 -19.56 10.38
N PRO A 375 -4.11 -20.27 10.46
CA PRO A 375 -5.39 -19.65 10.72
C PRO A 375 -5.29 -18.90 12.05
N SER A 376 -5.78 -17.66 12.07
CA SER A 376 -5.97 -16.98 13.34
C SER A 376 -6.86 -17.87 14.22
N PRO A 377 -6.47 -18.17 15.47
CA PRO A 377 -7.38 -18.77 16.44
C PRO A 377 -8.41 -17.71 16.86
N ASP A 378 -9.26 -17.30 15.91
CA ASP A 378 -10.36 -16.35 16.09
C ASP A 378 -11.57 -17.01 16.79
N THR A 379 -11.42 -18.25 17.27
CA THR A 379 -12.51 -19.06 17.83
C THR A 379 -13.13 -18.50 19.12
N ASN A 380 -12.48 -17.55 19.81
CA ASN A 380 -12.93 -17.08 21.13
C ASN A 380 -13.25 -15.57 21.21
N CYS A 381 -13.15 -14.79 20.13
CA CYS A 381 -13.48 -13.36 20.19
C CYS A 381 -14.97 -13.11 19.91
N PRO A 382 -15.75 -12.50 20.82
CA PRO A 382 -17.22 -12.37 20.67
C PRO A 382 -17.69 -11.52 19.48
N THR A 383 -16.80 -10.73 18.87
CA THR A 383 -17.07 -9.98 17.62
C THR A 383 -16.84 -10.79 16.35
N TYR A 384 -16.01 -11.83 16.42
CA TYR A 384 -15.75 -12.79 15.34
C TYR A 384 -16.35 -14.18 15.59
N SER A 385 -16.95 -14.42 16.77
CA SER A 385 -17.55 -15.72 17.14
C SER A 385 -18.85 -16.01 16.38
N ARG A 386 -19.29 -15.08 15.54
CA ARG A 386 -20.10 -15.34 14.36
C ARG A 386 -19.47 -14.67 13.15
N ALA A 387 -18.23 -15.01 12.82
CA ALA A 387 -17.84 -15.05 11.43
C ALA A 387 -18.95 -15.88 10.77
N PRO A 388 -19.80 -15.27 9.92
CA PRO A 388 -20.92 -15.99 9.36
C PRO A 388 -20.37 -17.26 8.73
N GLU A 389 -21.16 -18.34 8.72
CA GLU A 389 -20.79 -19.64 8.15
C GLU A 389 -20.23 -19.52 6.70
N ASN A 390 -20.45 -18.36 6.07
CA ASN A 390 -19.97 -17.90 4.77
C ASN A 390 -18.77 -16.92 4.80
N ASP A 391 -17.88 -16.93 5.80
CA ASP A 391 -16.65 -16.14 5.76
C ASP A 391 -15.81 -16.55 4.52
N PRO A 392 -15.48 -15.63 3.60
CA PRO A 392 -14.80 -15.95 2.34
C PRO A 392 -13.39 -16.55 2.54
N ILE A 393 -12.80 -16.41 3.73
CA ILE A 393 -11.47 -16.93 4.06
C ILE A 393 -11.49 -18.46 4.25
N HIS A 394 -12.60 -19.01 4.75
CA HIS A 394 -12.72 -20.44 5.08
C HIS A 394 -13.45 -21.26 4.00
N SER A 395 -14.19 -20.63 3.09
CA SER A 395 -15.09 -21.28 2.11
C SER A 395 -14.59 -21.27 0.66
N ASN A 396 -15.47 -21.64 -0.30
CA ASN A 396 -15.25 -21.81 -1.75
C ASN A 396 -14.63 -20.61 -2.51
N PHE A 397 -14.38 -19.47 -1.85
CA PHE A 397 -13.81 -18.26 -2.46
C PHE A 397 -12.28 -18.23 -2.52
N ARG A 398 -11.60 -19.27 -2.03
CA ARG A 398 -10.12 -19.36 -2.11
C ARG A 398 -9.60 -19.23 -3.54
N PHE A 399 -10.27 -19.89 -4.49
CA PHE A 399 -9.91 -19.81 -5.91
C PHE A 399 -10.08 -18.40 -6.47
N LEU A 400 -11.17 -17.72 -6.09
CA LEU A 400 -11.44 -16.34 -6.49
C LEU A 400 -10.39 -15.38 -5.93
N GLY A 401 -10.05 -15.49 -4.64
CA GLY A 401 -9.02 -14.66 -4.01
C GLY A 401 -7.65 -14.81 -4.67
N TRP A 402 -7.21 -16.04 -4.93
CA TRP A 402 -5.96 -16.28 -5.66
C TRP A 402 -6.02 -15.80 -7.12
N SER A 403 -7.16 -15.91 -7.78
CA SER A 403 -7.34 -15.41 -9.16
C SER A 403 -7.22 -13.89 -9.23
N ILE A 404 -7.77 -13.16 -8.25
CA ILE A 404 -7.66 -11.70 -8.15
C ILE A 404 -6.21 -11.28 -7.89
N ALA A 405 -5.50 -11.98 -7.00
CA ALA A 405 -4.11 -11.66 -6.68
C ALA A 405 -3.15 -12.02 -7.84
N VAL A 406 -3.18 -13.26 -8.33
CA VAL A 406 -2.18 -13.78 -9.27
C VAL A 406 -2.50 -13.42 -10.72
N GLY A 407 -3.80 -13.31 -11.06
CA GLY A 407 -4.27 -13.03 -12.42
C GLY A 407 -3.60 -11.85 -13.11
N PRO A 408 -3.54 -10.65 -12.49
CA PRO A 408 -2.88 -9.48 -13.08
C PRO A 408 -1.40 -9.69 -13.39
N VAL A 409 -0.65 -10.41 -12.55
CA VAL A 409 0.78 -10.68 -12.80
C VAL A 409 0.99 -11.71 -13.88
N LEU A 410 0.20 -12.79 -13.89
CA LEU A 410 0.25 -13.76 -14.99
C LEU A 410 -0.09 -13.11 -16.32
N LEU A 411 -1.12 -12.27 -16.35
CA LEU A 411 -1.52 -11.53 -17.55
C LEU A 411 -0.42 -10.55 -17.99
N GLY A 412 0.20 -9.84 -17.05
CA GLY A 412 1.36 -8.97 -17.32
C GLY A 412 2.54 -9.74 -17.94
N LEU A 413 2.90 -10.89 -17.36
CA LEU A 413 3.97 -11.75 -17.89
C LEU A 413 3.62 -12.28 -19.29
N LEU A 414 2.39 -12.76 -19.50
CA LEU A 414 1.92 -13.22 -20.81
C LEU A 414 2.00 -12.12 -21.87
N LEU A 415 1.52 -10.91 -21.56
CA LEU A 415 1.61 -9.76 -22.47
C LEU A 415 3.07 -9.41 -22.81
N THR A 416 3.98 -9.47 -21.83
CA THR A 416 5.40 -9.22 -22.11
C THR A 416 6.01 -10.28 -23.03
N VAL A 417 5.70 -11.56 -22.83
CA VAL A 417 6.17 -12.67 -23.68
C VAL A 417 5.65 -12.51 -25.11
N ILE A 418 4.35 -12.22 -25.27
CA ILE A 418 3.72 -11.99 -26.58
C ILE A 418 4.37 -10.79 -27.29
N ALA A 419 4.57 -9.68 -26.58
CA ALA A 419 5.18 -8.48 -27.15
C ALA A 419 6.64 -8.72 -27.58
N VAL A 420 7.41 -9.45 -26.77
CA VAL A 420 8.80 -9.82 -27.10
C VAL A 420 8.84 -10.78 -28.29
N ALA A 421 7.93 -11.75 -28.37
CA ALA A 421 7.80 -12.65 -29.52
C ALA A 421 7.48 -11.87 -30.80
N HIS A 422 6.49 -10.99 -30.76
CA HIS A 422 6.14 -10.14 -31.90
C HIS A 422 7.30 -9.24 -32.35
N ARG A 423 8.05 -8.69 -31.39
CA ARG A 423 9.25 -7.88 -31.68
C ARG A 423 10.38 -8.71 -32.28
N SER A 424 10.58 -9.93 -31.80
CA SER A 424 11.57 -10.88 -32.33
C SER A 424 11.29 -11.26 -33.78
N CYS A 425 10.03 -11.55 -34.11
CA CYS A 425 9.61 -11.78 -35.49
C CYS A 425 9.86 -10.57 -36.39
N ARG A 426 9.57 -9.35 -35.89
CA ARG A 426 9.74 -8.11 -36.67
C ARG A 426 11.20 -7.74 -36.90
N GLU A 427 12.06 -7.89 -35.89
CA GLU A 427 13.48 -7.50 -35.95
C GLU A 427 14.40 -8.63 -36.45
N LYS A 428 13.89 -9.84 -36.70
CA LYS A 428 14.67 -11.05 -37.05
C LYS A 428 15.83 -11.33 -36.07
N LYS A 429 15.68 -10.97 -34.81
CA LYS A 429 16.65 -11.25 -33.73
C LYS A 429 16.16 -12.40 -32.88
N SER A 430 17.08 -13.13 -32.26
CA SER A 430 16.75 -14.21 -31.32
C SER A 430 15.86 -13.71 -30.19
N PHE A 431 14.79 -14.47 -29.90
CA PHE A 431 13.84 -14.18 -28.82
C PHE A 431 14.55 -13.97 -27.47
N PHE A 432 15.51 -14.83 -27.14
CA PHE A 432 16.30 -14.73 -25.92
C PHE A 432 17.20 -13.49 -25.90
N MET A 433 17.70 -13.06 -27.07
CA MET A 433 18.46 -11.81 -27.17
C MET A 433 17.57 -10.61 -26.85
N ILE A 434 16.34 -10.55 -27.37
CA ILE A 434 15.43 -9.44 -27.06
C ILE A 434 14.90 -9.49 -25.62
N LEU A 435 14.59 -10.69 -25.10
CA LEU A 435 14.08 -10.89 -23.75
C LEU A 435 15.12 -10.51 -22.67
N LEU A 436 16.36 -10.96 -22.83
CA LEU A 436 17.43 -10.75 -21.84
C LEU A 436 18.23 -9.47 -22.08
N TRP A 437 18.44 -9.07 -23.33
CA TRP A 437 19.31 -7.95 -23.67
C TRP A 437 18.57 -6.68 -24.08
N GLY A 438 17.29 -6.74 -24.45
CA GLY A 438 16.57 -5.57 -24.97
C GLY A 438 17.32 -4.91 -26.15
N ASP A 439 16.90 -3.71 -26.56
CA ASP A 439 17.58 -3.00 -27.65
C ASP A 439 19.00 -2.58 -27.20
N ASP A 440 20.05 -3.01 -27.91
CA ASP A 440 21.46 -2.62 -27.67
C ASP A 440 21.72 -1.11 -27.85
N ARG A 441 20.72 -0.38 -28.33
CA ARG A 441 20.73 1.08 -28.33
C ARG A 441 20.53 1.57 -26.91
N GLY A 442 21.63 1.73 -26.18
CA GLY A 442 21.65 2.42 -24.88
C GLY A 442 20.91 3.77 -24.96
N PRO A 443 20.55 4.38 -23.82
CA PRO A 443 20.01 5.74 -23.84
C PRO A 443 21.04 6.62 -24.57
N ARG A 444 20.69 7.06 -25.79
CA ARG A 444 21.38 8.17 -26.44
C ARG A 444 21.03 9.38 -25.58
N TYR A 445 21.79 9.60 -24.52
CA TYR A 445 21.98 10.95 -24.02
C TYR A 445 22.55 11.72 -25.21
N SER A 446 21.71 12.55 -25.84
CA SER A 446 22.18 13.61 -26.71
C SER A 446 23.18 14.41 -25.89
N ASN A 447 24.46 14.25 -26.20
CA ASN A 447 25.53 14.99 -25.57
C ASN A 447 25.32 16.48 -25.93
N PRO A 448 24.98 17.38 -24.99
CA PRO A 448 24.76 18.78 -25.32
C PRO A 448 26.07 19.55 -25.53
N TYR A 449 27.22 18.88 -25.42
CA TYR A 449 28.55 19.43 -25.69
C TYR A 449 29.08 19.05 -27.08
N GLN A 450 28.25 19.15 -28.12
CA GLN A 450 28.77 19.39 -29.46
C GLN A 450 28.70 20.90 -29.69
N PRO A 451 29.80 21.65 -29.49
CA PRO A 451 29.84 23.02 -29.96
C PRO A 451 29.62 22.99 -31.46
N CYS A 452 28.58 23.66 -31.92
CA CYS A 452 28.40 24.02 -33.32
C CYS A 452 29.62 24.85 -33.74
N LEU A 453 30.66 24.19 -34.22
CA LEU A 453 31.70 24.82 -35.02
C LEU A 453 31.05 25.25 -36.34
N ARG A 454 30.50 26.47 -36.35
CA ARG A 454 30.46 27.27 -37.58
C ARG A 454 31.91 27.53 -37.94
N MET A 455 32.41 26.85 -38.98
CA MET A 455 33.51 27.41 -39.75
C MET A 455 32.93 28.26 -40.89
N PRO A 456 33.50 29.44 -41.15
CA PRO A 456 33.14 30.26 -42.30
C PRO A 456 33.79 29.68 -43.56
N SER A 457 33.07 29.78 -44.67
CA SER A 457 33.63 29.93 -46.00
C SER A 457 32.77 30.95 -46.74
#